data_AF-A0A945XA42-F1
#
_entry.id   AF-A0A945XA42-F1
#
_cell.length_a   1.000
_cell.length_b   1.000
_cell.length_c   1.000
_cell.angle_alpha   90.00
_cell.angle_beta   90.00
_cell.angle_gamma   90.00
#
_symmetry.space_group_name_H-M   'P 1'
#
loop_
_entity.id
_entity.type
_entity.pdbx_description
1 polymer ?
#
loop_
_entity_poly.entity_id
_entity_poly.type
_entity_poly.pdbx_seq_one_letter_code
_entity_poly.pdbx_strand_id
1 'polypeptide(L)'
;MIDSLLVLAESTNEATVVNEFEQTLLRIFIVVIMFGLGAGLTPKDFGLALKRPWGLIIGWVTQFGIMPFVAYVLVVTVLFGFSPREDVALIALGALIMGSVPAGTTSNLFTYFSKGNLALSLTMTVNSTLWAFVMTPAVLWLYANLLQLDDSVTIEFGELAVVILGLIVPVGLGMVVRRLSA
;
A
#
# COMPACT_ATOMS: atom_id res chain seq x y z
N MET A 1 21.45 -1.17 21.15
CA MET A 1 20.33 -1.91 21.77
C MET A 1 19.21 -2.15 20.77
N ILE A 2 18.89 -1.15 19.93
CA ILE A 2 18.04 -1.36 18.73
C ILE A 2 18.82 -2.04 17.60
N ASP A 3 20.12 -1.77 17.40
CA ASP A 3 20.94 -2.53 16.46
C ASP A 3 20.98 -4.02 16.79
N SER A 4 20.99 -4.36 18.09
CA SER A 4 20.86 -5.74 18.55
C SER A 4 19.45 -6.31 18.36
N LEU A 5 18.41 -5.47 18.31
CA LEU A 5 17.04 -5.90 17.97
C LEU A 5 16.80 -6.02 16.47
N LEU A 6 17.44 -5.20 15.63
CA LEU A 6 17.49 -5.37 14.18
C LEU A 6 18.28 -6.62 13.83
N VAL A 7 19.42 -6.87 14.48
CA VAL A 7 20.18 -8.12 14.36
C VAL A 7 19.40 -9.31 14.92
N LEU A 8 18.63 -9.15 16.00
CA LEU A 8 17.76 -10.21 16.50
C LEU A 8 16.57 -10.45 15.56
N ALA A 9 15.96 -9.41 14.98
CA ALA A 9 14.90 -9.49 13.97
C ALA A 9 15.42 -10.08 12.65
N GLU A 10 16.67 -9.79 12.27
CA GLU A 10 17.37 -10.41 11.14
C GLU A 10 17.63 -11.89 11.43
N SER A 11 18.05 -12.24 12.66
CA SER A 11 18.21 -13.63 13.11
C SER A 11 16.90 -14.40 13.37
N THR A 12 15.78 -13.70 13.63
CA THR A 12 14.44 -14.32 13.68
C THR A 12 13.77 -14.37 12.32
N ASN A 13 14.13 -13.50 11.37
CA ASN A 13 13.76 -13.65 9.97
C ASN A 13 14.48 -14.82 9.29
N GLU A 14 15.65 -15.24 9.80
CA GLU A 14 16.27 -16.52 9.43
C GLU A 14 15.44 -17.74 9.86
N ALA A 15 14.51 -17.61 10.81
CA ALA A 15 13.42 -18.57 10.97
C ALA A 15 12.37 -18.29 9.88
N THR A 16 12.68 -18.71 8.64
CA THR A 16 11.92 -18.49 7.42
C THR A 16 10.41 -18.74 7.59
N VAL A 17 9.65 -17.70 7.92
CA VAL A 17 8.17 -17.75 7.89
C VAL A 17 7.67 -17.88 6.45
N VAL A 18 8.49 -17.44 5.47
CA VAL A 18 8.21 -17.51 4.03
C VAL A 18 9.46 -17.99 3.29
N ASN A 19 9.36 -19.12 2.60
CA ASN A 19 10.47 -19.72 1.85
C ASN A 19 10.78 -18.91 0.58
N GLU A 20 11.99 -19.03 0.01
CA GLU A 20 12.39 -18.31 -1.22
C GLU A 20 11.42 -18.58 -2.38
N PHE A 21 10.94 -19.82 -2.48
CA PHE A 21 9.92 -20.22 -3.44
C PHE A 21 8.61 -19.43 -3.25
N GLU A 22 8.15 -19.29 -2.00
CA GLU A 22 6.92 -18.56 -1.67
C GLU A 22 7.09 -17.05 -1.93
N GLN A 23 8.24 -16.47 -1.59
CA GLN A 23 8.54 -15.06 -1.91
C GLN A 23 8.50 -14.82 -3.42
N THR A 24 9.07 -15.73 -4.20
CA THR A 24 9.06 -15.66 -5.67
C THR A 24 7.62 -15.74 -6.21
N LEU A 25 6.81 -16.66 -5.68
CA LEU A 25 5.40 -16.77 -6.03
C LEU A 25 4.61 -15.51 -5.70
N LEU A 26 4.82 -14.90 -4.51
CA LEU A 26 4.15 -13.66 -4.11
C LEU A 26 4.49 -12.51 -5.07
N ARG A 27 5.76 -12.37 -5.46
CA ARG A 27 6.20 -11.37 -6.45
C ARG A 27 5.50 -11.58 -7.81
N ILE A 28 5.45 -12.83 -8.28
CA ILE A 28 4.76 -13.18 -9.54
C ILE A 28 3.26 -12.86 -9.44
N PHE A 29 2.61 -13.20 -8.32
CA PHE A 29 1.19 -12.91 -8.14
C PHE A 29 0.88 -11.41 -8.16
N ILE A 30 1.70 -10.58 -7.51
CA ILE A 30 1.54 -9.12 -7.56
C ILE A 30 1.61 -8.63 -9.00
N VAL A 31 2.60 -9.08 -9.78
CA VAL A 31 2.73 -8.70 -11.20
C VAL A 31 1.50 -9.11 -12.01
N VAL A 32 1.01 -10.34 -11.85
CA VAL A 32 -0.17 -10.83 -12.57
C VAL A 32 -1.43 -10.06 -12.19
N ILE A 33 -1.65 -9.80 -10.90
CA ILE A 33 -2.81 -9.03 -10.41
C ILE A 33 -2.78 -7.60 -10.93
N MET A 34 -1.62 -6.95 -10.88
CA MET A 34 -1.44 -5.57 -11.34
C MET A 34 -1.54 -5.48 -12.88
N PHE A 35 -1.05 -6.47 -13.61
CA PHE A 35 -1.26 -6.57 -15.06
C PHE A 35 -2.75 -6.74 -15.40
N GLY A 36 -3.45 -7.63 -14.70
CA GLY A 36 -4.90 -7.83 -14.87
C GLY A 36 -5.71 -6.57 -14.59
N LEU A 37 -5.33 -5.81 -13.55
CA LEU A 37 -5.88 -4.48 -13.27
C LEU A 37 -5.67 -3.53 -14.46
N GLY A 38 -4.44 -3.46 -14.99
CA GLY A 38 -4.09 -2.68 -16.17
C GLY A 38 -4.92 -3.02 -17.40
N ALA A 39 -5.11 -4.32 -17.67
CA ALA A 39 -5.87 -4.80 -18.82
C ALA A 39 -7.38 -4.47 -18.74
N GLY A 40 -7.89 -4.14 -17.54
CA GLY A 40 -9.27 -3.69 -17.33
C GLY A 40 -9.48 -2.19 -17.52
N LEU A 41 -8.42 -1.40 -17.74
CA LEU A 41 -8.45 0.06 -17.78
C LEU A 41 -8.32 0.59 -19.21
N THR A 42 -9.01 1.71 -19.50
CA THR A 42 -8.82 2.48 -20.73
C THR A 42 -8.38 3.91 -20.44
N PRO A 43 -7.65 4.58 -21.35
CA PRO A 43 -7.29 5.99 -21.19
C PRO A 43 -8.51 6.92 -20.99
N LYS A 44 -9.69 6.52 -21.49
CA LYS A 44 -10.94 7.29 -21.32
C LYS A 44 -11.42 7.30 -19.86
N ASP A 45 -11.15 6.25 -19.10
CA ASP A 45 -11.57 6.12 -17.70
C ASP A 45 -10.89 7.20 -16.83
N PHE A 46 -9.61 7.47 -17.10
CA PHE A 46 -8.86 8.57 -16.48
C PHE A 46 -9.48 9.94 -16.80
N GLY A 47 -9.83 10.16 -18.08
CA GLY A 47 -10.47 11.41 -18.51
C GLY A 47 -11.84 11.63 -17.88
N LEU A 48 -12.62 10.57 -17.65
CA LEU A 48 -13.92 10.64 -16.97
C LEU A 48 -13.77 10.93 -15.49
N ALA A 49 -12.76 10.35 -14.84
CA ALA A 49 -12.51 10.60 -13.42
C ALA A 49 -12.02 12.02 -13.15
N LEU A 50 -11.18 12.57 -14.03
CA LEU A 50 -10.74 13.98 -13.96
C LEU A 50 -11.91 14.97 -14.12
N LYS A 51 -12.97 14.59 -14.85
CA LYS A 51 -14.19 15.42 -14.99
C LYS A 51 -15.07 15.42 -13.75
N ARG A 52 -14.88 14.48 -12.81
CA ARG A 52 -15.64 14.38 -11.55
C ARG A 52 -14.67 14.26 -10.37
N PRO A 53 -13.93 15.33 -10.04
CA PRO A 53 -12.81 15.28 -9.10
C PRO A 53 -13.24 14.95 -7.67
N TRP A 54 -14.49 15.24 -7.29
CA TRP A 54 -14.98 15.00 -5.92
C TRP A 54 -14.82 13.56 -5.47
N GLY A 55 -15.10 12.58 -6.34
CA GLY A 55 -14.91 11.16 -5.99
C GLY A 55 -13.44 10.81 -5.76
N LEU A 56 -12.53 11.38 -6.57
CA LEU A 56 -11.09 11.17 -6.43
C LEU A 56 -10.52 11.83 -5.17
N ILE A 57 -10.98 13.04 -4.83
CA ILE A 57 -10.57 13.76 -3.63
C ILE A 57 -11.02 13.00 -2.39
N ILE A 58 -12.29 12.56 -2.35
CA ILE A 58 -12.81 11.75 -1.25
C ILE A 58 -11.96 10.49 -1.10
N GLY A 59 -11.68 9.78 -2.20
CA GLY A 59 -10.82 8.61 -2.21
C GLY A 59 -9.43 8.85 -1.64
N TRP A 60 -8.79 9.93 -2.09
CA TRP A 60 -7.46 10.30 -1.66
C TRP A 60 -7.42 10.65 -0.16
N VAL A 61 -8.40 11.42 0.33
CA VAL A 61 -8.54 11.75 1.75
C VAL A 61 -8.84 10.51 2.59
N THR A 62 -9.70 9.60 2.12
CA THR A 62 -9.97 8.35 2.84
C THR A 62 -8.74 7.46 2.88
N GLN A 63 -7.99 7.36 1.78
CA GLN A 63 -6.86 6.44 1.64
C GLN A 63 -5.63 6.92 2.41
N PHE A 64 -5.26 8.20 2.30
CA PHE A 64 -4.02 8.71 2.90
C PHE A 64 -4.25 9.60 4.13
N GLY A 65 -5.50 9.96 4.42
CA GLY A 65 -5.87 10.69 5.63
C GLY A 65 -6.49 9.76 6.67
N ILE A 66 -7.65 9.17 6.34
CA ILE A 66 -8.46 8.43 7.31
C ILE A 66 -7.84 7.07 7.66
N MET A 67 -7.43 6.25 6.67
CA MET A 67 -6.88 4.91 6.93
C MET A 67 -5.63 4.93 7.82
N PRO A 68 -4.62 5.79 7.59
CA PRO A 68 -3.47 5.88 8.47
C PRO A 68 -3.81 6.43 9.86
N PHE A 69 -4.74 7.39 9.92
CA PHE A 69 -5.22 7.93 11.20
C PHE A 69 -5.89 6.84 12.04
N VAL A 70 -6.75 6.03 11.43
CA VAL A 70 -7.40 4.90 12.11
C VAL A 70 -6.35 3.88 12.57
N ALA A 71 -5.35 3.55 11.73
CA ALA A 71 -4.26 2.67 12.12
C ALA A 71 -3.49 3.21 13.34
N TYR A 72 -3.14 4.49 13.34
CA TYR A 72 -2.51 5.15 14.48
C TYR A 72 -3.37 5.09 15.75
N VAL A 73 -4.67 5.40 15.65
CA VAL A 73 -5.59 5.33 16.79
C VAL A 73 -5.68 3.91 17.33
N LEU A 74 -5.74 2.90 16.48
CA LEU A 74 -5.74 1.49 16.91
C LEU A 74 -4.44 1.13 17.62
N VAL A 75 -3.29 1.58 17.12
CA VAL A 75 -1.99 1.38 17.80
C VAL A 75 -2.00 2.03 19.19
N VAL A 76 -2.41 3.29 19.29
CA VAL A 76 -2.43 4.02 20.58
C VAL A 76 -3.46 3.46 21.56
N THR A 77 -4.61 2.98 21.09
CA THR A 77 -5.69 2.53 21.99
C THR A 77 -5.56 1.07 22.39
N VAL A 78 -5.09 0.21 21.48
CA VAL A 78 -5.03 -1.24 21.70
C VAL A 78 -3.65 -1.66 22.17
N LEU A 79 -2.57 -1.11 21.59
CA LEU A 79 -1.22 -1.63 21.80
C LEU A 79 -0.46 -0.97 22.95
N PHE A 80 -0.74 0.30 23.27
CA PHE A 80 -0.06 1.01 24.37
C PHE A 80 -0.37 0.48 25.79
N GLY A 81 -1.30 -0.46 25.92
CA GLY A 81 -1.56 -1.19 27.17
C GLY A 81 -0.65 -2.40 27.39
N PHE A 82 0.12 -2.82 26.39
CA PHE A 82 0.97 -4.02 26.46
C PHE A 82 2.44 -3.64 26.70
N SER A 83 3.10 -4.38 27.59
CA SER A 83 4.53 -4.29 27.90
C SER A 83 5.16 -5.65 27.57
N PRO A 84 6.32 -5.74 26.89
CA PRO A 84 7.27 -4.67 26.55
C PRO A 84 6.91 -3.84 25.30
N ARG A 85 7.34 -2.57 25.28
CA ARG A 85 7.10 -1.63 24.14
C ARG A 85 7.89 -1.97 22.88
N GLU A 86 8.99 -2.68 23.03
CA GLU A 86 9.94 -3.02 21.95
C GLU A 86 9.37 -4.09 21.00
N ASP A 87 8.72 -5.13 21.51
CA ASP A 87 8.06 -6.16 20.68
C ASP A 87 6.84 -5.58 19.92
N VAL A 88 6.19 -4.58 20.51
CA VAL A 88 5.00 -3.93 19.97
C VAL A 88 5.36 -2.93 18.85
N ALA A 89 6.59 -2.43 18.82
CA ALA A 89 7.04 -1.45 17.82
C ALA A 89 6.96 -2.01 16.39
N LEU A 90 7.34 -3.26 16.18
CA LEU A 90 7.26 -3.93 14.86
C LEU A 90 5.80 -4.11 14.41
N ILE A 91 4.91 -4.45 15.34
CA ILE A 91 3.47 -4.59 15.07
C ILE A 91 2.85 -3.23 14.73
N ALA A 92 3.22 -2.19 15.49
CA ALA A 92 2.79 -0.82 15.24
C ALA A 92 3.25 -0.32 13.87
N LEU A 93 4.51 -0.55 13.51
CA LEU A 93 5.06 -0.20 12.21
C LEU A 93 4.34 -0.95 11.08
N GLY A 94 4.14 -2.27 11.23
CA GLY A 94 3.38 -3.07 10.27
C GLY A 94 1.94 -2.58 10.08
N ALA A 95 1.26 -2.20 11.16
CA ALA A 95 -0.08 -1.64 11.11
C ALA A 95 -0.12 -0.28 10.40
N LEU A 96 0.86 0.60 10.65
CA LEU A 96 0.99 1.87 9.95
C LEU A 96 1.30 1.70 8.47
N ILE A 97 2.18 0.76 8.10
CA ILE A 97 2.44 0.41 6.69
C ILE A 97 1.15 -0.05 6.04
N MET A 98 0.42 -0.98 6.65
CA MET A 98 -0.86 -1.47 6.13
C MET A 98 -1.89 -0.35 5.96
N GLY A 99 -1.93 0.62 6.87
CA GLY A 99 -2.82 1.78 6.78
C GLY A 99 -2.42 2.81 5.71
N SER A 100 -1.15 2.81 5.28
CA SER A 100 -0.56 3.87 4.44
C SER A 100 -0.30 3.44 2.99
N VAL A 101 -0.45 2.16 2.67
CA VAL A 101 -0.32 1.64 1.30
C VAL A 101 -1.53 2.02 0.42
N PRO A 102 -1.36 2.08 -0.92
CA PRO A 102 -2.46 2.40 -1.84
C PRO A 102 -3.56 1.33 -1.84
N ALA A 103 -4.69 1.65 -2.49
CA ALA A 103 -5.85 0.77 -2.55
C ALA A 103 -5.54 -0.53 -3.31
N GLY A 104 -6.06 -1.65 -2.79
CA GLY A 104 -5.92 -2.97 -3.41
C GLY A 104 -6.99 -3.28 -4.45
N THR A 105 -6.71 -4.23 -5.33
CA THR A 105 -7.60 -4.62 -6.46
C THR A 105 -8.89 -5.30 -6.02
N THR A 106 -8.93 -5.90 -4.84
CA THR A 106 -10.13 -6.54 -4.27
C THR A 106 -11.29 -5.56 -4.07
N SER A 107 -11.00 -4.28 -3.81
CA SER A 107 -12.03 -3.23 -3.71
C SER A 107 -12.84 -3.07 -5.00
N ASN A 108 -12.23 -3.34 -6.16
CA ASN A 108 -12.91 -3.32 -7.46
C ASN A 108 -13.94 -4.44 -7.58
N LEU A 109 -13.62 -5.65 -7.09
CA LEU A 109 -14.55 -6.78 -7.06
C LEU A 109 -15.77 -6.48 -6.18
N PHE A 110 -15.55 -5.94 -4.97
CA PHE A 110 -16.65 -5.54 -4.09
C PHE A 110 -17.48 -4.40 -4.67
N THR A 111 -16.85 -3.45 -5.38
CA THR A 111 -17.58 -2.39 -6.09
C THR A 111 -18.47 -2.98 -7.18
N TYR A 112 -17.97 -3.95 -7.93
CA TYR A 112 -18.77 -4.65 -8.95
C TYR A 112 -19.96 -5.42 -8.33
N PHE A 113 -19.71 -6.21 -7.28
CA PHE A 113 -20.78 -6.99 -6.61
C PHE A 113 -21.84 -6.12 -5.92
N SER A 114 -21.44 -4.96 -5.41
CA SER A 114 -22.37 -3.98 -4.83
C SER A 114 -23.11 -3.14 -5.88
N LYS A 115 -22.89 -3.39 -7.18
CA LYS A 115 -23.43 -2.57 -8.29
C LYS A 115 -23.02 -1.10 -8.20
N GLY A 116 -21.86 -0.83 -7.60
CA GLY A 116 -21.27 0.49 -7.51
C GLY A 116 -20.63 0.95 -8.82
N ASN A 117 -20.03 2.13 -8.79
CA ASN A 117 -19.32 2.68 -9.95
C ASN A 117 -17.91 2.07 -10.07
N LEU A 118 -17.81 0.98 -10.83
CA LEU A 118 -16.54 0.27 -11.06
C LEU A 118 -15.48 1.18 -11.69
N ALA A 119 -15.86 2.04 -12.65
CA ALA A 119 -14.92 2.95 -13.31
C ALA A 119 -14.30 3.97 -12.32
N LEU A 120 -15.09 4.45 -11.37
CA LEU A 120 -14.60 5.32 -10.30
C LEU A 120 -13.63 4.58 -9.37
N SER A 121 -13.97 3.37 -8.94
CA SER A 121 -13.13 2.54 -8.04
C SER A 121 -11.77 2.19 -8.67
N LEU A 122 -11.80 1.79 -9.94
CA LEU A 122 -10.62 1.55 -10.75
C LEU A 122 -9.73 2.79 -10.85
N THR A 123 -10.33 3.96 -11.11
CA THR A 123 -9.55 5.19 -11.24
C THR A 123 -9.00 5.68 -9.90
N MET A 124 -9.76 5.53 -8.81
CA MET A 124 -9.27 5.80 -7.45
C MET A 124 -8.07 4.91 -7.12
N THR A 125 -8.13 3.62 -7.48
CA THR A 125 -7.03 2.66 -7.28
C THR A 125 -5.78 3.15 -7.98
N VAL A 126 -5.83 3.43 -9.29
CA VAL A 126 -4.66 3.88 -10.05
C VAL A 126 -4.13 5.21 -9.51
N ASN A 127 -5.02 6.17 -9.24
CA ASN A 127 -4.61 7.46 -8.69
C ASN A 127 -3.91 7.29 -7.32
N SER A 128 -4.44 6.43 -6.45
CA SER A 128 -3.81 6.14 -5.16
C SER A 128 -2.43 5.48 -5.33
N THR A 129 -2.27 4.55 -6.28
CA THR A 129 -0.98 3.92 -6.58
C THR A 129 0.05 4.93 -7.09
N LEU A 130 -0.36 5.91 -7.90
CA LEU A 130 0.52 7.00 -8.35
C LEU A 130 0.94 7.90 -7.17
N TRP A 131 -0.01 8.27 -6.31
CA TRP A 131 0.27 9.11 -5.14
C TRP A 131 1.04 8.40 -4.03
N ALA A 132 1.00 7.07 -3.97
CA ALA A 132 1.67 6.27 -2.94
C ALA A 132 3.17 6.57 -2.83
N PHE A 133 3.83 6.90 -3.94
CA PHE A 133 5.26 7.26 -3.95
C PHE A 133 5.61 8.41 -3.02
N VAL A 134 4.72 9.40 -2.91
CA VAL A 134 4.92 10.56 -2.05
C VAL A 134 4.17 10.39 -0.73
N MET A 135 2.93 9.91 -0.79
CA MET A 135 2.03 9.91 0.36
C MET A 135 2.36 8.80 1.35
N THR A 136 2.68 7.58 0.90
CA THR A 136 3.02 6.48 1.82
C THR A 136 4.24 6.80 2.69
N PRO A 137 5.39 7.26 2.16
CA PRO A 137 6.51 7.65 3.01
C PRO A 137 6.21 8.87 3.88
N ALA A 138 5.49 9.88 3.37
CA ALA A 138 5.15 11.08 4.14
C ALA A 138 4.26 10.76 5.36
N VAL A 139 3.26 9.91 5.18
CA VAL A 139 2.35 9.46 6.23
C VAL A 139 3.08 8.58 7.24
N LEU A 140 3.90 7.63 6.77
CA LEU A 140 4.71 6.78 7.64
C LEU A 140 5.66 7.61 8.50
N TRP A 141 6.36 8.57 7.90
CA TRP A 141 7.23 9.49 8.62
C TRP A 141 6.44 10.26 9.70
N LEU A 142 5.29 10.83 9.34
CA LEU A 142 4.46 11.58 10.29
C LEU A 142 4.03 10.72 11.50
N TYR A 143 3.45 9.55 11.27
CA TYR A 143 2.91 8.73 12.35
C TYR A 143 3.98 7.96 13.13
N ALA A 144 5.10 7.59 12.51
CA ALA A 144 6.24 7.02 13.23
C ALA A 144 6.81 8.03 14.25
N ASN A 145 6.96 9.30 13.83
CA ASN A 145 7.37 10.38 14.72
C ASN A 145 6.36 10.62 15.86
N LEU A 146 5.06 10.60 15.56
CA LEU A 146 4.01 10.77 16.59
C LEU A 146 4.02 9.65 17.64
N LEU A 147 4.39 8.43 17.24
CA LEU A 147 4.49 7.28 18.13
C LEU A 147 5.85 7.18 18.86
N GLN A 148 6.79 8.09 18.57
CA GLN A 148 8.18 8.02 19.07
C GLN A 148 8.83 6.65 18.80
N LEU A 149 8.48 6.06 17.66
CA LEU A 149 9.25 4.94 17.12
C LEU A 149 10.57 5.57 16.66
N ASP A 150 11.65 5.30 17.40
CA ASP A 150 12.99 5.91 17.24
C ASP A 150 13.41 6.11 15.78
N ASP A 151 14.33 7.06 15.54
CA ASP A 151 14.91 7.46 14.24
C ASP A 151 15.50 6.31 13.39
N SER A 152 15.46 5.07 13.86
CA SER A 152 15.85 3.85 13.16
C SER A 152 14.86 3.38 12.09
N VAL A 153 13.67 3.98 11.96
CA VAL A 153 12.81 3.74 10.78
C VAL A 153 13.35 4.56 9.61
N THR A 154 14.49 4.14 9.08
CA THR A 154 15.03 4.67 7.83
C THR A 154 14.16 4.19 6.70
N ILE A 155 13.26 5.06 6.24
CA ILE A 155 12.47 4.79 5.05
C ILE A 155 13.43 4.84 3.85
N GLU A 156 13.84 3.67 3.36
CA GLU A 156 14.65 3.57 2.15
C GLU A 156 13.80 3.93 0.92
N PHE A 157 13.90 5.19 0.49
CA PHE A 157 13.22 5.69 -0.71
C PHE A 157 13.53 4.84 -1.96
N GLY A 158 14.70 4.20 -2.00
CA GLY A 158 15.09 3.28 -3.08
C GLY A 158 14.21 2.04 -3.15
N GLU A 159 13.99 1.36 -2.02
CA GLU A 159 13.14 0.17 -1.97
C GLU A 159 11.67 0.50 -2.27
N LEU A 160 11.17 1.61 -1.73
CA LEU A 160 9.82 2.11 -2.05
C LEU A 160 9.66 2.39 -3.54
N ALA A 161 10.67 2.99 -4.19
CA ALA A 161 10.65 3.22 -5.62
C ALA A 161 10.55 1.90 -6.40
N VAL A 162 11.33 0.88 -6.01
CA VAL A 162 11.29 -0.45 -6.66
C VAL A 162 9.92 -1.10 -6.51
N VAL A 163 9.35 -1.08 -5.30
CA VAL A 163 8.01 -1.65 -5.06
C VAL A 163 6.97 -0.95 -5.93
N ILE A 164 6.98 0.38 -5.96
CA ILE A 164 5.98 1.16 -6.71
C ILE A 164 6.16 0.99 -8.21
N LEU A 165 7.39 0.97 -8.72
CA LEU A 165 7.67 0.62 -10.11
C LEU A 165 7.14 -0.77 -10.44
N GLY A 166 7.31 -1.73 -9.52
CA GLY A 166 6.74 -3.07 -9.61
C GLY A 166 5.21 -3.10 -9.67
N LEU A 167 4.51 -2.07 -9.19
CA LEU A 167 3.06 -1.93 -9.32
C LEU A 167 2.65 -1.20 -10.61
N ILE A 168 3.34 -0.12 -10.97
CA ILE A 168 2.99 0.74 -12.10
C ILE A 168 3.32 0.07 -13.44
N VAL A 169 4.46 -0.60 -13.57
CA VAL A 169 4.91 -1.19 -14.83
C VAL A 169 3.93 -2.27 -15.34
N PRO A 170 3.50 -3.25 -14.52
CA PRO A 170 2.52 -4.25 -14.97
C PRO A 170 1.17 -3.62 -15.35
N VAL A 171 0.71 -2.61 -14.60
CA VAL A 171 -0.52 -1.88 -14.93
C VAL A 171 -0.42 -1.22 -16.31
N GLY A 172 0.69 -0.53 -16.59
CA GLY A 172 0.94 0.09 -17.88
C GLY A 172 0.97 -0.92 -19.03
N LEU A 173 1.65 -2.06 -18.84
CA LEU A 173 1.69 -3.15 -19.81
C LEU A 173 0.29 -3.73 -20.08
N GLY A 174 -0.51 -3.95 -19.02
CA GLY A 174 -1.89 -4.41 -19.15
C GLY A 174 -2.74 -3.45 -19.98
N MET A 175 -2.62 -2.14 -19.73
CA MET A 175 -3.34 -1.11 -20.50
C MET A 175 -2.93 -1.09 -21.98
N VAL A 176 -1.64 -1.29 -22.29
CA VAL A 176 -1.15 -1.39 -23.67
C VAL A 176 -1.76 -2.59 -24.38
N VAL A 177 -1.75 -3.77 -23.74
CA VAL A 177 -2.37 -4.98 -24.30
C VAL A 177 -3.86 -4.77 -24.56
N ARG A 178 -4.58 -4.17 -23.60
CA ARG A 178 -5.99 -3.83 -23.77
C ARG A 178 -6.23 -2.93 -24.97
N ARG A 179 -5.37 -1.93 -25.18
CA ARG A 179 -5.44 -1.02 -26.34
C ARG A 179 -5.19 -1.72 -27.67
N LEU A 180 -4.33 -2.75 -27.69
CA LEU A 180 -4.05 -3.52 -28.91
C LEU A 180 -5.16 -4.55 -29.21
N SER A 181 -5.90 -5.00 -28.20
CA SER A 181 -6.98 -5.99 -28.34
C SER A 181 -8.37 -5.42 -28.61
N ALA A 182 -8.57 -4.13 -28.31
CA ALA A 182 -9.86 -3.42 -28.41
C ALA A 182 -9.95 -2.60 -29.71
#